data_AF-A0A6L4YUV8-F1
#
_entry.id   AF-A0A6L4YUV8-F1
#
_cell.length_a   1.000
_cell.length_b   1.000
_cell.length_c   1.000
_cell.angle_alpha   90.00
_cell.angle_beta   90.00
_cell.angle_gamma   90.00
#
_symmetry.space_group_name_H-M   'P 1'
#
loop_
_entity.id
_entity.type
_entity.pdbx_description
1 polymer ?
#
loop_
_entity_poly.entity_id
_entity_poly.type
_entity_poly.pdbx_seq_one_letter_code
_entity_poly.pdbx_strand_id
1 'polypeptide(L)'
;MINNIVLQRLKEREKELNTLYNLDELLSADDLDNDRLFGELVRLMPHGWQYSTICEIRVNFEGKEWHSEDFRETGWIQKAEIVIDNNVSGEISVVYLQLIREFNGSQFLPEEQKLLNTIADRVGNYLFQQRLRNSFKALGSGSGSTNGSGEVLSQTNSDQHWKWRLKMAEHICRKMNMEKFGVVAVYLIGSTKNATAGPASDLDLMIHHRSNINQLENLNSWLEGWSLCLAEDNFQRTGYQSDGLIDLHLITDSDIEARTSYAVMIGSITDGARLLR
;
A
#
# COMPACT_ATOMS: atom_id res chain seq x y z
N MET A 1 -41.55 1.39 -23.45
CA MET A 1 -40.08 1.20 -23.58
C MET A 1 -39.31 1.99 -22.51
N ILE A 2 -39.60 3.28 -22.32
CA ILE A 2 -38.95 4.15 -21.31
C ILE A 2 -39.16 3.64 -19.87
N ASN A 3 -40.38 3.26 -19.48
CA ASN A 3 -40.65 2.73 -18.13
C ASN A 3 -39.84 1.48 -17.79
N ASN A 4 -39.51 0.64 -18.78
CA ASN A 4 -38.79 -0.61 -18.53
C ASN A 4 -37.29 -0.35 -18.26
N ILE A 5 -36.69 0.63 -18.94
CA ILE A 5 -35.31 1.06 -18.71
C ILE A 5 -35.18 1.73 -17.33
N VAL A 6 -36.15 2.56 -16.97
CA VAL A 6 -36.18 3.22 -15.64
C VAL A 6 -36.34 2.18 -14.54
N LEU A 7 -37.26 1.23 -14.68
CA LEU A 7 -37.45 0.15 -13.71
C LEU A 7 -36.21 -0.74 -13.57
N GLN A 8 -35.51 -1.03 -14.67
CA GLN A 8 -34.28 -1.81 -14.63
C GLN A 8 -33.17 -1.06 -13.88
N ARG A 9 -32.95 0.23 -14.16
CA ARG A 9 -31.96 1.05 -13.44
C ARG A 9 -32.26 1.15 -11.95
N LEU A 10 -33.54 1.25 -11.57
CA LEU A 10 -33.94 1.28 -10.17
C LEU A 10 -33.62 -0.04 -9.46
N LYS A 11 -33.87 -1.17 -10.11
CA LYS A 11 -33.54 -2.50 -9.56
C LYS A 11 -32.03 -2.70 -9.39
N GLU A 12 -31.22 -2.29 -10.37
CA GLU A 12 -29.75 -2.39 -10.21
C GLU A 12 -29.26 -1.46 -9.09
N ARG A 13 -29.82 -0.24 -8.98
CA ARG A 13 -29.51 0.68 -7.87
C ARG A 13 -29.89 0.12 -6.50
N GLU A 14 -31.04 -0.56 -6.41
CA GLU A 14 -31.49 -1.22 -5.20
C GLU A 14 -30.51 -2.33 -4.77
N LYS A 15 -30.04 -3.15 -5.72
CA LYS A 15 -29.01 -4.17 -5.45
C LYS A 15 -27.70 -3.55 -4.95
N GLU A 16 -27.20 -2.50 -5.61
CA GLU A 16 -25.99 -1.77 -5.20
C GLU A 16 -26.12 -1.27 -3.75
N LEU A 17 -27.24 -0.62 -3.43
CA LEU A 17 -27.48 -0.05 -2.11
C LEU A 17 -27.61 -1.14 -1.03
N ASN A 18 -28.34 -2.22 -1.32
CA ASN A 18 -28.48 -3.34 -0.38
C ASN A 18 -27.11 -4.01 -0.11
N THR A 19 -26.27 -4.13 -1.14
CA THR A 19 -24.92 -4.68 -1.01
C THR A 19 -24.04 -3.80 -0.13
N LEU A 20 -24.06 -2.48 -0.35
CA LEU A 20 -23.32 -1.53 0.46
C LEU A 20 -23.82 -1.45 1.90
N TYR A 21 -25.13 -1.54 2.13
CA TYR A 21 -25.72 -1.57 3.46
C TYR A 21 -25.29 -2.81 4.25
N ASN A 22 -25.40 -3.99 3.65
CA ASN A 22 -24.97 -5.24 4.28
C ASN A 22 -23.45 -5.27 4.51
N LEU A 23 -22.67 -4.65 3.61
CA LEU A 23 -21.24 -4.47 3.82
C LEU A 23 -20.99 -3.60 5.05
N ASP A 24 -21.66 -2.45 5.16
CA ASP A 24 -21.48 -1.57 6.32
C ASP A 24 -21.91 -2.25 7.63
N GLU A 25 -22.95 -3.08 7.60
CA GLU A 25 -23.36 -3.92 8.74
C GLU A 25 -22.28 -4.95 9.10
N LEU A 26 -21.71 -5.65 8.10
CA LEU A 26 -20.60 -6.57 8.31
C LEU A 26 -19.37 -5.87 8.90
N LEU A 27 -19.02 -4.69 8.38
CA LEU A 27 -17.87 -3.89 8.83
C LEU A 27 -18.13 -3.16 10.16
N SER A 28 -19.38 -3.14 10.67
CA SER A 28 -19.70 -2.55 11.97
C SER A 28 -19.28 -3.42 13.15
N ALA A 29 -19.04 -4.71 12.90
CA ALA A 29 -18.63 -5.67 13.92
C ALA A 29 -17.19 -5.40 14.38
N ASP A 30 -17.03 -5.32 15.71
CA ASP A 30 -15.73 -5.14 16.35
C ASP A 30 -14.87 -6.41 16.21
N ASP A 31 -13.62 -6.22 15.79
CA ASP A 31 -12.57 -7.25 15.71
C ASP A 31 -12.97 -8.50 14.90
N LEU A 32 -13.61 -8.30 13.74
CA LEU A 32 -13.94 -9.41 12.85
C LEU A 32 -12.65 -10.03 12.31
N ASP A 33 -12.51 -11.35 12.45
CA ASP A 33 -11.38 -12.06 11.87
C ASP A 33 -11.41 -12.02 10.33
N ASN A 34 -10.23 -12.00 9.72
CA ASN A 34 -10.07 -11.90 8.26
C ASN A 34 -10.79 -13.05 7.53
N ASP A 35 -10.77 -14.27 8.09
CA ASP A 35 -11.46 -15.41 7.47
C ASP A 35 -12.96 -15.22 7.43
N ARG A 36 -13.52 -14.66 8.50
CA ARG A 36 -14.94 -14.36 8.57
C ARG A 36 -15.28 -13.18 7.66
N LEU A 37 -14.47 -12.12 7.66
CA LEU A 37 -14.68 -10.94 6.81
C LEU A 37 -14.74 -11.31 5.34
N PHE A 38 -13.68 -11.94 4.82
CA PHE A 38 -13.58 -12.26 3.41
C PHE A 38 -14.52 -13.40 3.01
N GLY A 39 -14.79 -14.35 3.90
CA GLY A 39 -15.79 -15.38 3.68
C GLY A 39 -17.20 -14.83 3.52
N GLU A 40 -17.61 -13.86 4.33
CA GLU A 40 -18.90 -13.17 4.20
C GLU A 40 -18.91 -12.25 2.96
N LEU A 41 -17.80 -11.56 2.67
CA LEU A 41 -17.67 -10.68 1.51
C LEU A 41 -17.86 -11.43 0.19
N VAL A 42 -17.24 -12.60 0.05
CA VAL A 42 -17.39 -13.48 -1.12
C VAL A 42 -18.85 -13.92 -1.34
N ARG A 43 -19.61 -14.15 -0.26
CA ARG A 43 -21.05 -14.51 -0.34
C ARG A 43 -21.94 -13.29 -0.64
N LEU A 44 -21.58 -12.14 -0.10
CA LEU A 44 -22.39 -10.93 -0.19
C LEU A 44 -22.31 -10.27 -1.57
N MET A 45 -21.09 -10.14 -2.10
CA MET A 45 -20.82 -9.34 -3.30
C MET A 45 -21.62 -9.75 -4.54
N PRO A 46 -21.82 -11.04 -4.89
CA PRO A 46 -22.55 -11.43 -6.10
C PRO A 46 -23.93 -10.78 -6.22
N HIS A 47 -24.60 -10.50 -5.10
CA HIS A 47 -25.92 -9.87 -5.08
C HIS A 47 -25.95 -8.42 -5.59
N GLY A 48 -24.82 -7.73 -5.59
CA GLY A 48 -24.67 -6.37 -6.08
C GLY A 48 -24.49 -6.24 -7.59
N TRP A 49 -24.27 -7.36 -8.28
CA TRP A 49 -24.00 -7.39 -9.73
C TRP A 49 -25.26 -7.69 -10.54
N GLN A 50 -25.24 -7.28 -11.81
CA GLN A 50 -26.34 -7.45 -12.75
C GLN A 50 -26.70 -8.93 -12.89
N TYR A 51 -25.70 -9.80 -13.04
CA TYR A 51 -25.87 -11.24 -13.23
C TYR A 51 -25.36 -12.05 -12.02
N SER A 52 -26.01 -11.86 -10.87
CA SER A 52 -25.62 -12.47 -9.59
C SER A 52 -25.44 -13.99 -9.60
N THR A 53 -26.20 -14.74 -10.40
CA THR A 53 -26.14 -16.22 -10.47
C THR A 53 -24.88 -16.77 -11.13
N ILE A 54 -24.17 -15.95 -11.92
CA ILE A 54 -22.94 -16.36 -12.61
C ILE A 54 -21.75 -15.49 -12.19
N CYS A 55 -21.91 -14.74 -11.11
CA CYS A 55 -20.94 -13.80 -10.56
C CYS A 55 -20.13 -14.51 -9.48
N GLU A 56 -18.85 -14.75 -9.75
CA GLU A 56 -17.94 -15.37 -8.78
C GLU A 56 -16.92 -14.35 -8.29
N ILE A 57 -16.53 -14.48 -7.03
CA ILE A 57 -15.63 -13.54 -6.35
C ILE A 57 -14.38 -14.28 -5.95
N ARG A 58 -13.24 -13.60 -6.06
CA ARG A 58 -11.99 -13.98 -5.42
C ARG A 58 -11.42 -12.78 -4.68
N VAL A 59 -10.97 -13.00 -3.47
CA VAL A 59 -10.22 -12.04 -2.66
C VAL A 59 -8.86 -12.62 -2.37
N ASN A 60 -7.83 -11.88 -2.73
CA ASN A 60 -6.45 -12.14 -2.34
C ASN A 60 -6.05 -11.10 -1.32
N PHE A 61 -5.62 -11.52 -0.14
CA PHE A 61 -5.18 -10.60 0.91
C PHE A 61 -4.03 -11.22 1.71
N GLU A 62 -2.90 -10.51 1.78
CA GLU A 62 -1.68 -10.94 2.50
C GLU A 62 -1.24 -12.40 2.24
N GLY A 63 -1.34 -12.84 0.99
CA GLY A 63 -0.93 -14.19 0.56
C GLY A 63 -1.94 -15.29 0.83
N LYS A 64 -3.10 -14.98 1.41
CA LYS A 64 -4.24 -15.89 1.54
C LYS A 64 -5.32 -15.55 0.51
N GLU A 65 -5.98 -16.60 0.03
CA GLU A 65 -7.04 -16.52 -0.99
C GLU A 65 -8.37 -16.99 -0.39
N TRP A 66 -9.43 -16.25 -0.71
CA TRP A 66 -10.82 -16.63 -0.46
C TRP A 66 -11.57 -16.50 -1.77
N HIS A 67 -12.38 -17.49 -2.12
CA HIS A 67 -13.11 -17.47 -3.37
C HIS A 67 -14.45 -18.19 -3.24
N SER A 68 -15.37 -17.89 -4.14
CA SER A 68 -16.61 -18.65 -4.29
C SER A 68 -16.32 -20.07 -4.77
N GLU A 69 -17.18 -21.04 -4.44
CA GLU A 69 -16.95 -22.46 -4.76
C GLU A 69 -16.71 -22.73 -6.25
N ASP A 70 -17.41 -22.01 -7.13
CA ASP A 70 -17.36 -22.18 -8.58
C ASP A 70 -16.42 -21.19 -9.30
N PHE A 71 -15.55 -20.48 -8.55
CA PHE A 71 -14.66 -19.48 -9.13
C PHE A 71 -13.74 -20.05 -10.21
N ARG A 72 -13.75 -19.41 -11.39
CA ARG A 72 -12.84 -19.70 -12.50
C ARG A 72 -12.50 -18.41 -13.22
N GLU A 73 -11.22 -18.21 -13.54
CA GLU A 73 -10.82 -17.05 -14.34
C GLU A 73 -11.42 -17.15 -15.75
N THR A 74 -12.05 -16.06 -16.18
CA THR A 74 -12.60 -15.90 -17.52
C THR A 74 -12.03 -14.63 -18.17
N GLY A 75 -12.32 -14.42 -19.46
CA GLY A 75 -11.99 -13.16 -20.14
C GLY A 75 -12.78 -11.95 -19.62
N TRP A 76 -13.81 -12.17 -18.79
CA TRP A 76 -14.65 -11.11 -18.23
C TRP A 76 -14.36 -11.00 -16.73
N ILE A 77 -13.40 -10.14 -16.39
CA ILE A 77 -12.94 -9.92 -15.03
C ILE A 77 -12.91 -8.42 -14.68
N GLN A 78 -13.39 -8.08 -13.50
CA GLN A 78 -13.14 -6.80 -12.82
C GLN A 78 -12.19 -7.02 -11.66
N LYS A 79 -11.37 -5.99 -11.39
CA LYS A 79 -10.40 -6.00 -10.30
C LYS A 79 -10.44 -4.68 -9.56
N ALA A 80 -10.23 -4.72 -8.25
CA ALA A 80 -9.94 -3.56 -7.44
C ALA A 80 -8.92 -3.91 -6.35
N GLU A 81 -7.99 -3.00 -6.13
CA GLU A 81 -6.95 -3.12 -5.12
C GLU A 81 -7.51 -2.78 -3.73
N ILE A 82 -7.21 -3.62 -2.74
CA ILE A 82 -7.45 -3.29 -1.33
C ILE A 82 -6.25 -2.49 -0.84
N VAL A 83 -6.43 -1.18 -0.66
CA VAL A 83 -5.38 -0.27 -0.20
C VAL A 83 -5.51 -0.02 1.30
N ILE A 84 -4.45 -0.32 2.05
CA ILE A 84 -4.33 -0.04 3.49
C ILE A 84 -3.11 0.87 3.67
N ASP A 85 -3.32 2.06 4.25
CA ASP A 85 -2.25 3.04 4.50
C ASP A 85 -1.38 3.33 3.24
N ASN A 86 -2.06 3.61 2.12
CA ASN A 86 -1.47 3.83 0.79
C ASN A 86 -0.68 2.63 0.21
N ASN A 87 -0.88 1.42 0.74
CA ASN A 87 -0.29 0.21 0.21
C ASN A 87 -1.33 -0.80 -0.26
N VAL A 88 -1.17 -1.30 -1.48
CA VAL A 88 -1.93 -2.45 -1.99
C VAL A 88 -1.58 -3.66 -1.13
N SER A 89 -2.56 -4.11 -0.33
CA SER A 89 -2.43 -5.23 0.60
C SER A 89 -3.25 -6.44 0.16
N GLY A 90 -4.04 -6.26 -0.90
CA GLY A 90 -4.85 -7.30 -1.52
C GLY A 90 -5.50 -6.84 -2.81
N GLU A 91 -6.26 -7.74 -3.42
CA GLU A 91 -7.04 -7.51 -4.63
C GLU A 91 -8.37 -8.27 -4.50
N ILE A 92 -9.47 -7.61 -4.88
CA ILE A 92 -10.76 -8.25 -5.09
C ILE A 92 -10.97 -8.39 -6.60
N SER A 93 -11.20 -9.62 -7.04
CA SER A 93 -11.53 -9.99 -8.42
C SER A 93 -12.99 -10.44 -8.50
N VAL A 94 -13.70 -9.98 -9.52
CA VAL A 94 -15.07 -10.40 -9.83
C VAL A 94 -15.11 -10.92 -11.26
N VAL A 95 -15.66 -12.11 -11.46
CA VAL A 95 -15.74 -12.76 -12.77
C VAL A 95 -17.17 -13.15 -13.11
N TYR A 96 -17.51 -13.05 -14.39
CA TYR A 96 -18.70 -13.72 -14.92
C TYR A 96 -18.30 -15.03 -15.60
N LEU A 97 -18.97 -16.13 -15.23
CA LEU A 97 -18.65 -17.47 -15.76
C LEU A 97 -19.13 -17.68 -17.21
N GLN A 98 -20.07 -16.87 -17.68
CA GLN A 98 -20.70 -17.02 -18.99
C GLN A 98 -20.88 -15.67 -19.66
N LEU A 99 -20.70 -15.64 -20.99
CA LEU A 99 -21.05 -14.49 -21.80
C LEU A 99 -22.56 -14.40 -21.95
N ILE A 100 -23.18 -13.39 -21.34
CA ILE A 100 -24.60 -13.11 -21.53
C ILE A 100 -24.76 -12.02 -22.60
N ARG A 101 -24.08 -10.88 -22.40
CA ARG A 101 -24.16 -9.73 -23.30
C ARG A 101 -23.02 -8.76 -23.03
N GLU A 102 -22.38 -8.27 -24.09
CA GLU A 102 -21.41 -7.18 -23.99
C GLU A 102 -22.08 -5.82 -24.25
N PHE A 103 -21.62 -4.81 -23.53
CA PHE A 103 -21.94 -3.42 -23.72
C PHE A 103 -20.64 -2.62 -23.78
N ASN A 104 -20.39 -1.91 -24.87
CA ASN A 104 -19.14 -1.16 -25.09
C ASN A 104 -17.84 -1.98 -24.87
N GLY A 105 -17.86 -3.27 -25.22
CA GLY A 105 -16.68 -4.15 -25.08
C GLY A 105 -16.46 -4.74 -23.69
N SER A 106 -17.41 -4.59 -22.75
CA SER A 106 -17.39 -5.23 -21.44
C SER A 106 -18.76 -5.83 -21.11
N GLN A 107 -18.80 -6.97 -20.41
CA GLN A 107 -20.06 -7.49 -19.84
C GLN A 107 -20.47 -6.73 -18.57
N PHE A 108 -19.52 -6.06 -17.93
CA PHE A 108 -19.75 -5.30 -16.71
C PHE A 108 -20.17 -3.86 -17.00
N LEU A 109 -21.06 -3.35 -16.16
CA LEU A 109 -21.47 -1.96 -16.14
C LEU A 109 -20.40 -1.09 -15.46
N PRO A 110 -20.21 0.18 -15.89
CA PRO A 110 -19.34 1.13 -15.19
C PRO A 110 -19.72 1.30 -13.70
N GLU A 111 -21.01 1.20 -13.39
CA GLU A 111 -21.53 1.27 -12.03
C GLU A 111 -21.07 0.08 -11.17
N GLU A 112 -20.93 -1.12 -11.75
CA GLU A 112 -20.40 -2.31 -11.05
C GLU A 112 -18.92 -2.14 -10.72
N GLN A 113 -18.12 -1.57 -11.62
CA GLN A 113 -16.71 -1.26 -11.30
C GLN A 113 -16.63 -0.23 -10.17
N LYS A 114 -17.52 0.77 -10.19
CA LYS A 114 -17.59 1.78 -9.12
C LYS A 114 -18.01 1.16 -7.79
N LEU A 115 -18.95 0.22 -7.80
CA LEU A 115 -19.34 -0.56 -6.62
C LEU A 115 -18.14 -1.33 -6.08
N LEU A 116 -17.42 -2.07 -6.94
CA LEU A 116 -16.23 -2.84 -6.57
C LEU A 116 -15.15 -1.97 -5.92
N ASN A 117 -14.82 -0.83 -6.52
CA ASN A 117 -13.85 0.11 -5.97
C ASN A 117 -14.30 0.64 -4.60
N THR A 118 -15.59 0.96 -4.45
CA THR A 118 -16.16 1.44 -3.18
C THR A 118 -16.08 0.38 -2.09
N ILE A 119 -16.33 -0.89 -2.43
CA ILE A 119 -16.20 -2.03 -1.52
C ILE A 119 -14.73 -2.18 -1.08
N ALA A 120 -13.79 -2.18 -2.02
CA ALA A 120 -12.37 -2.30 -1.74
C ALA A 120 -11.85 -1.17 -0.82
N ASP A 121 -12.27 0.08 -1.08
CA ASP A 121 -11.93 1.23 -0.24
C ASP A 121 -12.48 1.10 1.20
N ARG A 122 -13.74 0.67 1.36
CA ARG A 122 -14.37 0.49 2.68
C ARG A 122 -13.69 -0.62 3.48
N VAL A 123 -13.41 -1.74 2.82
CA VAL A 123 -12.68 -2.87 3.41
C VAL A 123 -11.26 -2.44 3.82
N GLY A 124 -10.54 -1.72 2.95
CA GLY A 124 -9.22 -1.19 3.25
C GLY A 124 -9.22 -0.25 4.47
N ASN A 125 -10.20 0.66 4.55
CA ASN A 125 -10.37 1.55 5.70
C ASN A 125 -10.71 0.80 7.00
N TYR A 126 -11.59 -0.20 6.94
CA TYR A 126 -11.92 -1.04 8.10
C TYR A 126 -10.67 -1.78 8.62
N LEU A 127 -9.94 -2.44 7.73
CA LEU A 127 -8.71 -3.18 8.09
C LEU A 127 -7.64 -2.25 8.67
N PHE A 128 -7.54 -1.01 8.15
CA PHE A 128 -6.67 0.01 8.73
C PHE A 128 -7.08 0.36 10.17
N GLN A 129 -8.37 0.63 10.41
CA GLN A 129 -8.89 0.93 11.75
C GLN A 129 -8.67 -0.23 12.72
N GLN A 130 -8.89 -1.47 12.27
CA GLN A 130 -8.66 -2.67 13.07
C GLN A 130 -7.18 -2.82 13.46
N ARG A 131 -6.25 -2.59 12.53
CA ARG A 131 -4.79 -2.60 12.80
C ARG A 131 -4.40 -1.54 13.83
N LEU A 132 -4.95 -0.33 13.72
CA LEU A 132 -4.72 0.74 14.71
C LEU A 132 -5.20 0.30 16.10
N ARG A 133 -6.43 -0.21 16.21
CA ARG A 133 -7.01 -0.65 17.49
C ARG A 133 -6.21 -1.79 18.13
N ASN A 134 -5.82 -2.78 17.34
CA ASN A 134 -5.01 -3.90 17.82
C ASN A 134 -3.62 -3.44 18.32
N SER A 135 -3.02 -2.46 17.63
CA SER A 135 -1.77 -1.84 18.07
C SER A 135 -1.92 -1.14 19.42
N PHE A 136 -3.03 -0.40 19.63
CA PHE A 136 -3.32 0.24 20.92
C PHE A 136 -3.62 -0.77 22.05
N LYS A 137 -4.32 -1.88 21.77
CA LYS A 137 -4.58 -2.95 22.74
C LYS A 137 -3.30 -3.65 23.20
N ALA A 138 -2.36 -3.89 22.27
CA ALA A 138 -1.06 -4.48 22.57
C ALA A 138 -0.20 -3.57 23.48
N LEU A 139 -0.28 -2.24 23.28
CA LEU A 139 0.41 -1.26 24.13
C LEU A 139 -0.21 -1.14 25.54
N GLY A 140 -1.53 -1.32 25.67
CA GLY A 140 -2.24 -1.23 26.95
C GLY A 140 -2.14 -2.47 27.85
N SER A 141 -1.70 -3.61 27.32
CA SER A 141 -1.66 -4.91 28.03
C SER A 141 -0.25 -5.33 28.49
N GLY A 142 0.77 -4.48 28.30
CA GLY A 142 2.16 -4.73 28.69
C GLY A 142 2.47 -4.50 30.18
N SER A 143 1.94 -5.37 31.04
CA SER A 143 2.52 -5.65 32.37
C SER A 143 2.25 -7.12 32.71
N GLY A 144 3.01 -8.03 32.08
CA GLY A 144 2.89 -9.46 32.34
C GLY A 144 3.79 -10.29 31.43
N SER A 145 4.82 -10.87 32.02
CA SER A 145 5.84 -11.72 31.39
C SER A 145 5.28 -13.07 30.91
N THR A 146 5.72 -13.58 29.74
CA THR A 146 6.48 -14.85 29.53
C THR A 146 6.29 -15.51 28.16
N ASN A 147 7.43 -15.85 27.54
CA ASN A 147 7.81 -17.03 26.75
C ASN A 147 6.79 -17.81 25.90
N GLY A 148 7.06 -17.87 24.59
CA GLY A 148 6.57 -18.93 23.69
C GLY A 148 6.97 -18.69 22.22
N SER A 149 7.85 -19.56 21.70
CA SER A 149 8.08 -19.95 20.28
C SER A 149 7.26 -19.20 19.21
N GLY A 150 7.83 -18.44 18.27
CA GLY A 150 8.87 -18.89 17.34
C GLY A 150 8.25 -19.72 16.20
N GLU A 151 7.57 -19.08 15.24
CA GLU A 151 7.49 -19.48 13.79
C GLU A 151 6.38 -18.80 12.95
N VAL A 152 5.50 -17.94 13.48
CA VAL A 152 4.35 -17.42 12.68
C VAL A 152 4.49 -15.96 12.19
N LEU A 153 5.57 -15.25 12.53
CA LEU A 153 5.69 -13.79 12.26
C LEU A 153 6.52 -13.42 11.01
N SER A 154 7.00 -14.38 10.23
CA SER A 154 8.10 -14.12 9.29
C SER A 154 7.70 -13.57 7.91
N GLN A 155 6.42 -13.47 7.55
CA GLN A 155 6.02 -13.03 6.18
C GLN A 155 5.26 -11.70 6.13
N THR A 156 4.74 -11.20 7.25
CA THR A 156 3.94 -9.96 7.29
C THR A 156 4.74 -8.71 7.70
N ASN A 157 6.00 -8.84 8.11
CA ASN A 157 6.82 -7.72 8.61
C ASN A 157 7.78 -7.10 7.57
N SER A 158 8.35 -7.85 6.62
CA SER A 158 9.33 -7.28 5.66
C SER A 158 8.74 -6.15 4.83
N ASP A 159 7.46 -6.28 4.50
CA ASP A 159 6.70 -5.32 3.71
C ASP A 159 6.47 -3.98 4.41
N GLN A 160 6.58 -3.91 5.73
CA GLN A 160 6.41 -2.65 6.45
C GLN A 160 7.69 -1.80 6.49
N HIS A 161 8.87 -2.44 6.49
CA HIS A 161 10.14 -1.74 6.75
C HIS A 161 10.58 -0.85 5.58
N TRP A 162 10.49 -1.35 4.35
CA TRP A 162 10.80 -0.55 3.15
C TRP A 162 9.74 0.52 2.90
N LYS A 163 8.46 0.23 3.15
CA LYS A 163 7.35 1.19 2.98
C LYS A 163 7.48 2.36 3.95
N TRP A 164 7.82 2.06 5.21
CA TRP A 164 8.07 3.10 6.21
C TRP A 164 9.27 3.98 5.81
N ARG A 165 10.40 3.38 5.41
CA ARG A 165 11.59 4.12 4.94
C ARG A 165 11.27 5.00 3.73
N LEU A 166 10.50 4.50 2.76
CA LEU A 166 10.05 5.29 1.61
C LEU A 166 9.19 6.48 2.05
N LYS A 167 8.21 6.28 2.93
CA LYS A 167 7.37 7.37 3.47
C LYS A 167 8.21 8.41 4.19
N MET A 168 9.22 7.99 4.96
CA MET A 168 10.12 8.90 5.65
C MET A 168 10.99 9.70 4.67
N ALA A 169 11.52 9.06 3.62
CA ALA A 169 12.26 9.73 2.55
C ALA A 169 11.42 10.81 1.85
N GLU A 170 10.18 10.47 1.47
CA GLU A 170 9.24 11.43 0.85
C GLU A 170 8.91 12.59 1.82
N HIS A 171 8.76 12.29 3.11
CA HIS A 171 8.50 13.31 4.13
C HIS A 171 9.68 14.27 4.30
N ILE A 172 10.90 13.75 4.37
CA ILE A 172 12.14 14.54 4.42
C ILE A 172 12.21 15.44 3.18
N CYS A 173 12.03 14.89 1.97
CA CYS A 173 12.09 15.66 0.73
C CYS A 173 11.08 16.80 0.69
N ARG A 174 9.86 16.59 1.19
CA ARG A 174 8.82 17.61 1.27
C ARG A 174 9.15 18.72 2.28
N LYS A 175 9.81 18.39 3.38
CA LYS A 175 10.21 19.35 4.43
C LYS A 175 11.54 20.05 4.13
N MET A 176 12.35 19.49 3.24
CA MET A 176 13.63 20.05 2.85
C MET A 176 13.47 21.38 2.12
N ASN A 177 14.22 22.39 2.56
CA ASN A 177 14.40 23.63 1.83
C ASN A 177 15.62 23.49 0.92
N MET A 178 15.38 23.05 -0.32
CA MET A 178 16.43 22.73 -1.29
C MET A 178 17.32 23.93 -1.62
N GLU A 179 16.73 25.11 -1.78
CA GLU A 179 17.47 26.35 -2.06
C GLU A 179 18.42 26.71 -0.91
N LYS A 180 17.92 26.67 0.34
CA LYS A 180 18.72 26.94 1.54
C LYS A 180 19.91 25.98 1.64
N PHE A 181 19.70 24.72 1.32
CA PHE A 181 20.69 23.65 1.44
C PHE A 181 21.53 23.42 0.19
N GLY A 182 21.37 24.20 -0.89
CA GLY A 182 22.15 24.00 -2.12
C GLY A 182 21.83 22.69 -2.86
N VAL A 183 20.68 22.08 -2.57
CA VAL A 183 20.24 20.81 -3.15
C VAL A 183 19.55 21.06 -4.48
N VAL A 184 19.95 20.32 -5.52
CA VAL A 184 19.37 20.37 -6.85
C VAL A 184 18.35 19.25 -7.04
N ALA A 185 18.66 18.05 -6.57
CA ALA A 185 17.78 16.89 -6.66
C ALA A 185 18.05 15.89 -5.52
N VAL A 186 17.02 15.14 -5.14
CA VAL A 186 17.11 14.05 -4.16
C VAL A 186 16.60 12.77 -4.80
N TYR A 187 17.37 11.70 -4.62
CA TYR A 187 17.08 10.38 -5.12
C TYR A 187 17.09 9.35 -3.99
N LEU A 188 16.25 8.32 -4.15
CA LEU A 188 16.24 7.14 -3.31
C LEU A 188 16.96 6.01 -4.04
N ILE A 189 17.85 5.32 -3.32
CA ILE A 189 18.59 4.16 -3.84
C ILE A 189 18.47 2.97 -2.87
N GLY A 190 19.19 1.89 -3.17
CA GLY A 190 19.37 0.77 -2.26
C GLY A 190 18.12 -0.06 -1.97
N SER A 191 18.13 -0.69 -0.79
CA SER A 191 17.15 -1.71 -0.40
C SER A 191 15.71 -1.17 -0.31
N THR A 192 15.56 0.11 0.05
CA THR A 192 14.26 0.78 0.14
C THR A 192 13.66 1.01 -1.26
N LYS A 193 14.47 1.43 -2.25
CA LYS A 193 14.02 1.57 -3.65
C LYS A 193 13.66 0.22 -4.27
N ASN A 194 14.36 -0.86 -3.88
CA ASN A 194 14.13 -2.21 -4.41
C ASN A 194 13.04 -3.00 -3.65
N ALA A 195 12.36 -2.40 -2.66
CA ALA A 195 11.35 -3.05 -1.83
C ALA A 195 11.87 -4.30 -1.06
N THR A 196 13.17 -4.33 -0.74
CA THR A 196 13.82 -5.44 -0.01
C THR A 196 14.35 -5.01 1.36
N ALA A 197 14.07 -3.79 1.82
CA ALA A 197 14.58 -3.30 3.10
C ALA A 197 13.95 -4.08 4.27
N GLY A 198 14.80 -4.56 5.17
CA GLY A 198 14.43 -5.23 6.40
C GLY A 198 14.50 -4.30 7.62
N PRO A 199 14.28 -4.83 8.83
CA PRO A 199 14.26 -4.03 10.06
C PRO A 199 15.63 -3.43 10.40
N ALA A 200 16.71 -4.09 9.97
CA ALA A 200 18.10 -3.63 10.15
C ALA A 200 18.62 -2.75 9.00
N SER A 201 17.82 -2.50 7.96
CA SER A 201 18.28 -1.73 6.79
C SER A 201 18.41 -0.24 7.09
N ASP A 202 19.32 0.42 6.41
CA ASP A 202 19.44 1.87 6.29
C ASP A 202 18.43 2.45 5.30
N LEU A 203 18.39 3.78 5.24
CA LEU A 203 17.70 4.58 4.25
C LEU A 203 18.74 5.31 3.40
N ASP A 204 19.04 4.75 2.23
CA ASP A 204 19.99 5.32 1.30
C ASP A 204 19.40 6.50 0.51
N LEU A 205 19.94 7.70 0.72
CA LEU A 205 19.62 8.90 -0.04
C LEU A 205 20.82 9.32 -0.87
N MET A 206 20.57 9.62 -2.15
CA MET A 206 21.54 10.26 -3.01
C MET A 206 21.10 11.69 -3.31
N ILE A 207 21.96 12.67 -3.02
CA ILE A 207 21.65 14.09 -3.17
C ILE A 207 22.61 14.73 -4.17
N HIS A 208 22.02 15.32 -5.20
CA HIS A 208 22.73 16.24 -6.08
C HIS A 208 22.81 17.61 -5.42
N HIS A 209 24.04 18.05 -5.12
CA HIS A 209 24.32 19.27 -4.40
C HIS A 209 25.28 20.17 -5.20
N ARG A 210 25.05 21.48 -5.15
CA ARG A 210 25.99 22.48 -5.68
C ARG A 210 26.96 22.93 -4.60
N SER A 211 28.24 22.69 -4.81
CA SER A 211 29.33 22.76 -3.83
C SER A 211 29.51 24.13 -3.15
N ASN A 212 28.68 24.41 -2.14
CA ASN A 212 28.89 25.45 -1.14
C ASN A 212 29.08 24.81 0.25
N ILE A 213 30.23 25.07 0.89
CA ILE A 213 30.61 24.45 2.16
C ILE A 213 29.59 24.73 3.26
N ASN A 214 29.13 25.99 3.40
CA ASN A 214 28.18 26.36 4.45
C ASN A 214 26.81 25.71 4.23
N GLN A 215 26.37 25.57 2.99
CA GLN A 215 25.10 24.90 2.68
C GLN A 215 25.19 23.40 2.94
N LEU A 216 26.33 22.80 2.62
CA LEU A 216 26.60 21.39 2.85
C LEU A 216 26.64 21.05 4.35
N GLU A 217 27.33 21.86 5.16
CA GLU A 217 27.36 21.68 6.61
C GLU A 217 25.95 21.77 7.23
N ASN A 218 25.14 22.72 6.75
CA ASN A 218 23.75 22.87 7.18
C ASN A 218 22.88 21.67 6.76
N LEU A 219 23.09 21.16 5.54
CA LEU A 219 22.39 19.97 5.05
C LEU A 219 22.76 18.74 5.89
N ASN A 220 24.05 18.51 6.12
CA ASN A 220 24.54 17.40 6.91
C ASN A 220 23.98 17.44 8.34
N SER A 221 24.05 18.59 9.01
CA SER A 221 23.50 18.75 10.37
C SER A 221 21.99 18.49 10.41
N TRP A 222 21.26 18.93 9.38
CA TRP A 222 19.81 18.71 9.30
C TRP A 222 19.47 17.23 9.07
N LEU A 223 20.20 16.55 8.17
CA LEU A 223 20.01 15.12 7.90
C LEU A 223 20.48 14.24 9.04
N GLU A 224 21.53 14.60 9.77
CA GLU A 224 21.98 13.91 10.98
C GLU A 224 20.86 13.90 12.03
N GLY A 225 20.21 15.05 12.27
CA GLY A 225 19.06 15.11 13.17
C GLY A 225 17.90 14.21 12.74
N TRP A 226 17.61 14.12 11.44
CA TRP A 226 16.63 13.16 10.92
C TRP A 226 17.10 11.72 11.10
N SER A 227 18.37 11.43 10.82
CA SER A 227 18.96 10.09 10.89
C SER A 227 18.86 9.51 12.31
N LEU A 228 19.18 10.31 13.33
CA LEU A 228 19.08 9.93 14.74
C LEU A 228 17.63 9.70 15.18
N CYS A 229 16.71 10.60 14.81
CA CYS A 229 15.29 10.45 15.14
C CYS A 229 14.67 9.21 14.46
N LEU A 230 15.03 8.94 13.21
CA LEU A 230 14.53 7.78 12.48
C LEU A 230 15.13 6.48 13.01
N ALA A 231 16.38 6.48 13.47
CA ALA A 231 16.98 5.32 14.13
C ALA A 231 16.21 4.94 15.41
N GLU A 232 15.84 5.93 16.22
CA GLU A 232 15.02 5.72 17.42
C GLU A 232 13.61 5.21 17.07
N ASP A 233 12.93 5.81 16.08
CA ASP A 233 11.62 5.31 15.63
C ASP A 233 11.72 3.89 15.05
N ASN A 234 12.80 3.57 14.32
CA ASN A 234 13.05 2.21 13.83
C ASN A 234 13.25 1.22 14.99
N PHE A 235 14.00 1.59 16.02
CA PHE A 235 14.17 0.77 17.22
C PHE A 235 12.83 0.52 17.92
N GLN A 236 12.01 1.55 18.11
CA GLN A 236 10.69 1.39 18.73
C GLN A 236 9.75 0.50 17.92
N ARG A 237 9.84 0.54 16.58
CA ARG A 237 9.02 -0.30 15.68
C ARG A 237 9.50 -1.73 15.57
N THR A 238 10.80 -1.95 15.59
CA THR A 238 11.41 -3.21 15.12
C THR A 238 12.27 -3.91 16.16
N GLY A 239 12.69 -3.20 17.22
CA GLY A 239 13.68 -3.66 18.18
C GLY A 239 15.13 -3.59 17.69
N TYR A 240 15.38 -3.18 16.43
CA TYR A 240 16.74 -3.05 15.89
C TYR A 240 17.31 -1.68 16.18
N GLN A 241 18.43 -1.68 16.90
CA GLN A 241 19.17 -0.48 17.27
C GLN A 241 20.21 -0.14 16.20
N SER A 242 20.36 1.15 15.88
CA SER A 242 21.35 1.70 14.95
C SER A 242 21.81 3.07 15.42
N ASP A 243 23.03 3.47 15.11
CA ASP A 243 23.57 4.81 15.45
C ASP A 243 23.01 5.93 14.56
N GLY A 244 22.33 5.58 13.47
CA GLY A 244 21.68 6.46 12.51
C GLY A 244 21.03 5.62 11.42
N LEU A 245 19.98 6.13 10.79
CA LEU A 245 19.26 5.38 9.76
C LEU A 245 19.56 5.85 8.34
N ILE A 246 19.87 7.13 8.14
CA ILE A 246 20.10 7.68 6.81
C ILE A 246 21.57 7.49 6.42
N ASP A 247 21.80 6.81 5.30
CA ASP A 247 23.09 6.85 4.60
C ASP A 247 22.99 7.85 3.44
N LEU A 248 23.96 8.75 3.33
CA LEU A 248 23.94 9.89 2.40
C LEU A 248 25.08 9.79 1.39
N HIS A 249 24.70 9.67 0.12
CA HIS A 249 25.62 9.80 -1.01
C HIS A 249 25.47 11.15 -1.68
N LEU A 250 26.55 11.93 -1.71
CA LEU A 250 26.58 13.23 -2.36
C LEU A 250 27.17 13.11 -3.76
N ILE A 251 26.54 13.79 -4.71
CA ILE A 251 27.05 13.94 -6.08
C ILE A 251 27.00 15.41 -6.47
N THR A 252 27.99 15.83 -7.27
CA THR A 252 28.11 17.19 -7.80
C THR A 252 27.85 17.23 -9.29
N ASP A 253 27.76 18.44 -9.86
CA ASP A 253 27.64 18.61 -11.32
C ASP A 253 28.79 17.89 -12.07
N SER A 254 30.01 17.97 -11.53
CA SER A 254 31.18 17.28 -12.12
C SER A 254 31.07 15.77 -12.07
N ASP A 255 30.47 15.19 -11.03
CA ASP A 255 30.28 13.73 -10.92
C ASP A 255 29.25 13.22 -11.93
N ILE A 256 28.20 14.00 -12.18
CA ILE A 256 27.18 13.70 -13.18
C ILE A 256 27.75 13.77 -14.59
N GLU A 257 28.53 14.82 -14.89
CA GLU A 257 29.22 14.96 -16.18
C GLU A 257 30.24 13.84 -16.42
N ALA A 258 31.00 13.47 -15.39
CA ALA A 258 32.00 12.41 -15.46
C ALA A 258 31.42 10.99 -15.36
N ARG A 259 30.11 10.84 -15.04
CA ARG A 259 29.45 9.57 -14.75
C ARG A 259 30.23 8.74 -13.72
N THR A 260 30.69 9.36 -12.66
CA THR A 260 31.47 8.69 -11.61
C THR A 260 30.56 8.00 -10.59
N SER A 261 31.00 6.83 -10.11
CA SER A 261 30.41 6.10 -8.98
C SER A 261 28.87 6.03 -8.98
N TYR A 262 28.21 6.80 -8.12
CA TYR A 262 26.75 6.79 -7.95
C TYR A 262 26.00 7.59 -9.02
N ALA A 263 26.67 8.51 -9.73
CA ALA A 263 26.05 9.29 -10.79
C ALA A 263 25.66 8.43 -12.01
N VAL A 264 26.25 7.24 -12.17
CA VAL A 264 25.86 6.25 -13.19
C VAL A 264 24.42 5.76 -12.97
N MET A 265 23.91 5.82 -11.72
CA MET A 265 22.55 5.41 -11.40
C MET A 265 21.49 6.41 -11.91
N ILE A 266 21.87 7.64 -12.27
CA ILE A 266 20.93 8.62 -12.82
C ILE A 266 20.64 8.25 -14.29
N GLY A 267 19.41 7.77 -14.55
CA GLY A 267 18.96 7.37 -15.89
C GLY A 267 19.39 5.96 -16.30
N SER A 268 19.92 5.14 -15.39
CA SER A 268 20.21 3.73 -15.64
C SER A 268 18.93 2.89 -15.79
N ILE A 269 18.94 1.96 -16.76
CA ILE A 269 17.81 1.07 -17.08
C ILE A 269 17.72 -0.10 -16.08
N THR A 270 18.84 -0.54 -15.50
CA THR A 270 18.92 -1.77 -14.69
C THR A 270 18.89 -1.52 -13.18
N ASP A 271 19.53 -0.46 -12.70
CA ASP A 271 19.48 -0.05 -11.29
C ASP A 271 19.47 1.48 -11.17
N GLY A 272 18.41 2.07 -11.72
CA GLY A 272 18.21 3.50 -11.72
C GLY A 272 17.83 4.04 -10.34
N ALA A 273 18.44 5.16 -9.96
CA ALA A 273 18.04 5.91 -8.78
C ALA A 273 16.63 6.48 -8.97
N ARG A 274 15.77 6.38 -7.95
CA ARG A 274 14.40 6.93 -8.01
C ARG A 274 14.42 8.39 -7.61
N LEU A 275 14.11 9.29 -8.54
CA LEU A 275 13.96 10.72 -8.24
C LEU A 275 12.77 10.93 -7.28
N LEU A 276 13.02 11.64 -6.19
CA LEU A 276 11.99 12.04 -5.22
C LEU A 276 11.59 13.51 -5.38
N ARG A 277 12.57 14.39 -5.62
CA ARG A 277 12.36 15.83 -5.78
C ARG A 277 13.51 16.52 -6.49
#